data_AF-A0A7J4MCD4-F1
#
_entry.id   AF-A0A7J4MCD4-F1
#
_cell.length_a   1.000
_cell.length_b   1.000
_cell.length_c   1.000
_cell.angle_alpha   90.00
_cell.angle_beta   90.00
_cell.angle_gamma   90.00
#
_symmetry.space_group_name_H-M   'P 1'
#
loop_
_entity.id
_entity.type
_entity.pdbx_description
1 polymer ?
#
loop_
_entity_poly.entity_id
_entity_poly.type
_entity_poly.pdbx_seq_one_letter_code
_entity_poly.pdbx_strand_id
1 'polypeptide(L)'
;MDTMDREARLSALRSRVRSTLDAEEADELVIDSVEDMSNLNDVERLSVASMSWGEGLEDEDGRRLRVLASVLIIVGSALGILSGLLLLQGNPVDLLAAELLETTPTVDLRMQALEAESGEALEGLTIEWLDLETETVLQTTTTGTSGWFMFEGVVTEPRLLRASGDGYVTSEIEMVAQAAGSPPVTMTPGSGTERIVLVVGDADDWTLDDATKLSTAIGIATILTGGVGILAGLEVRRAKKYRRTQYLAGIGLFSRGLILFGPALILLGMVLLTLAKGQFRDWEGDERVPDFS
;
A
#
# COMPACT_ATOMS: atom_id res chain seq x y z
N MET A 1 -8.52 -80.10 -5.42
CA MET A 1 -7.67 -78.90 -5.31
C MET A 1 -8.54 -77.72 -4.92
N ASP A 2 -8.62 -77.31 -3.66
CA ASP A 2 -8.68 -78.07 -2.41
C ASP A 2 -9.46 -77.14 -1.46
N THR A 3 -10.62 -77.57 -0.96
CA THR A 3 -11.48 -76.73 -0.11
C THR A 3 -10.82 -76.41 1.23
N MET A 4 -9.89 -77.28 1.68
CA MET A 4 -9.06 -77.05 2.87
C MET A 4 -8.10 -75.86 2.72
N ASP A 5 -7.53 -75.63 1.53
CA ASP A 5 -6.59 -74.52 1.31
C ASP A 5 -7.31 -73.15 1.32
N ARG A 6 -8.58 -73.12 0.89
CA ARG A 6 -9.41 -71.90 0.97
C ARG A 6 -9.78 -71.54 2.41
N GLU A 7 -10.07 -72.54 3.24
CA GLU A 7 -10.46 -72.34 4.64
C GLU A 7 -9.25 -71.97 5.53
N ALA A 8 -8.07 -72.54 5.25
CA ALA A 8 -6.80 -72.13 5.86
C ALA A 8 -6.44 -70.68 5.52
N ARG A 9 -6.64 -70.25 4.25
CA ARG A 9 -6.38 -68.85 3.85
C ARG A 9 -7.37 -67.87 4.47
N LEU A 10 -8.65 -68.25 4.60
CA LEU A 10 -9.69 -67.39 5.20
C LEU A 10 -9.49 -67.25 6.72
N SER A 11 -9.06 -68.29 7.41
CA SER A 11 -8.73 -68.21 8.84
C SER A 11 -7.49 -67.35 9.09
N ALA A 12 -6.45 -67.48 8.25
CA ALA A 12 -5.29 -66.60 8.28
C ALA A 12 -5.66 -65.13 8.01
N LEU A 13 -6.55 -64.86 7.04
CA LEU A 13 -7.04 -63.50 6.76
C LEU A 13 -7.85 -62.92 7.93
N ARG A 14 -8.73 -63.72 8.55
CA ARG A 14 -9.51 -63.28 9.72
C ARG A 14 -8.61 -63.00 10.93
N SER A 15 -7.55 -63.78 11.13
CA SER A 15 -6.59 -63.52 12.21
C SER A 15 -5.81 -62.22 11.98
N ARG A 16 -5.43 -61.93 10.73
CA ARG A 16 -4.76 -60.67 10.39
C ARG A 16 -5.68 -59.46 10.50
N VAL A 17 -6.90 -59.56 9.99
CA VAL A 17 -7.91 -58.49 10.09
C VAL A 17 -8.25 -58.21 11.54
N ARG A 18 -8.34 -59.25 12.39
CA ARG A 18 -8.54 -59.08 13.83
C ARG A 18 -7.32 -58.47 14.51
N SER A 19 -6.09 -58.85 14.14
CA SER A 19 -4.89 -58.20 14.69
C SER A 19 -4.70 -56.77 14.23
N THR A 20 -5.19 -56.38 13.04
CA THR A 20 -5.18 -54.98 12.59
C THR A 20 -6.30 -54.18 13.24
N LEU A 21 -7.47 -54.78 13.50
CA LEU A 21 -8.53 -54.14 14.28
C LEU A 21 -8.11 -53.96 15.75
N ASP A 22 -7.52 -54.98 16.37
CA ASP A 22 -7.00 -54.90 17.74
C ASP A 22 -5.77 -53.95 17.83
N ALA A 23 -5.04 -53.72 16.73
CA ALA A 23 -3.95 -52.75 16.67
C ALA A 23 -4.44 -51.32 16.36
N GLU A 24 -5.49 -51.13 15.55
CA GLU A 24 -6.17 -49.83 15.39
C GLU A 24 -6.95 -49.44 16.65
N GLU A 25 -7.56 -50.39 17.36
CA GLU A 25 -8.22 -50.18 18.66
C GLU A 25 -7.21 -49.97 19.81
N ALA A 26 -5.92 -50.30 19.60
CA ALA A 26 -4.84 -49.96 20.51
C ALA A 26 -4.15 -48.63 20.18
N ASP A 27 -4.32 -48.08 18.97
CA ASP A 27 -3.71 -46.81 18.53
C ASP A 27 -4.74 -45.66 18.40
N GLU A 28 -6.03 -45.95 18.62
CA GLU A 28 -7.09 -44.96 18.80
C GLU A 28 -7.65 -45.05 20.23
N LEU A 29 -7.27 -44.04 21.05
CA LEU A 29 -7.82 -43.70 22.36
C LEU A 29 -7.39 -44.57 23.56
N VAL A 30 -6.10 -44.50 23.93
CA VAL A 30 -5.77 -44.42 25.36
C VAL A 30 -5.62 -42.95 25.72
N ILE A 31 -6.78 -42.33 25.99
CA ILE A 31 -6.86 -41.17 26.87
C ILE A 31 -6.38 -41.66 28.23
N ASP A 32 -5.13 -41.39 28.55
CA ASP A 32 -4.63 -41.51 29.91
C ASP A 32 -5.40 -40.49 30.77
N SER A 33 -5.94 -40.96 31.89
CA SER A 33 -6.78 -40.25 32.87
C SER A 33 -8.19 -39.79 32.43
N VAL A 34 -9.10 -40.74 32.21
CA VAL A 34 -10.44 -40.58 32.80
C VAL A 34 -10.39 -41.23 34.16
N GLU A 35 -10.10 -40.43 35.19
CA GLU A 35 -10.44 -40.79 36.56
C GLU A 35 -11.93 -41.19 36.58
N ASP A 36 -12.14 -42.47 36.86
CA ASP A 36 -13.34 -43.10 37.39
C ASP A 36 -14.56 -42.18 37.64
N MET A 37 -15.25 -41.78 36.57
CA MET A 37 -16.51 -41.03 36.65
C MET A 37 -17.67 -41.86 37.23
N SER A 38 -17.44 -43.13 37.60
CA SER A 38 -18.46 -43.98 38.22
C SER A 38 -18.60 -43.75 39.74
N ASN A 39 -17.64 -43.04 40.35
CA ASN A 39 -17.61 -42.72 41.78
C ASN A 39 -17.89 -41.25 42.11
N LEU A 40 -18.24 -40.41 41.12
CA LEU A 40 -18.61 -39.02 41.34
C LEU A 40 -20.05 -38.91 41.84
N ASN A 41 -20.27 -38.09 42.87
CA ASN A 41 -21.62 -37.80 43.35
C ASN A 41 -22.40 -37.05 42.26
N ASP A 42 -23.74 -37.17 42.22
CA ASP A 42 -24.57 -36.52 41.17
C ASP A 42 -24.31 -35.01 41.03
N VAL A 43 -23.90 -34.37 42.13
CA VAL A 43 -23.50 -32.95 42.20
C VAL A 43 -22.20 -32.66 41.45
N GLU A 44 -21.20 -33.54 41.54
CA GLU A 44 -19.91 -33.37 40.84
C GLU A 44 -20.06 -33.64 39.34
N ARG A 45 -20.94 -34.58 38.96
CA ARG A 45 -21.27 -34.82 37.55
C ARG A 45 -21.99 -33.61 36.93
N LEU A 46 -22.90 -32.98 37.69
CA LEU A 46 -23.57 -31.75 37.29
C LEU A 46 -22.61 -30.55 37.21
N SER A 47 -21.64 -30.43 38.13
CA SER A 47 -20.65 -29.37 38.06
C SER A 47 -19.72 -29.52 36.86
N VAL A 48 -19.19 -30.72 36.60
CA VAL A 48 -18.34 -31.00 35.43
C VAL A 48 -19.11 -30.82 34.12
N ALA A 49 -20.36 -31.29 34.05
CA ALA A 49 -21.21 -31.07 32.88
C ALA A 49 -21.56 -29.59 32.67
N SER A 50 -21.77 -28.82 33.74
CA SER A 50 -22.01 -27.38 33.64
C SER A 50 -20.76 -26.60 33.22
N MET A 51 -19.58 -27.05 33.67
CA MET A 51 -18.29 -26.44 33.35
C MET A 51 -17.90 -26.71 31.90
N SER A 52 -18.07 -27.95 31.42
CA SER A 52 -17.81 -28.29 30.01
C SER A 52 -18.80 -27.64 29.03
N TRP A 53 -20.05 -27.44 29.45
CA TRP A 53 -21.03 -26.68 28.67
C TRP A 53 -20.68 -25.18 28.63
N GLY A 54 -20.13 -24.64 29.73
CA GLY A 54 -19.61 -23.27 29.80
C GLY A 54 -18.38 -23.06 28.91
N GLU A 55 -17.39 -23.96 28.99
CA GLU A 55 -16.17 -23.91 28.17
C GLU A 55 -16.47 -24.05 26.67
N GLY A 56 -17.41 -24.91 26.28
CA GLY A 56 -17.83 -25.05 24.88
C GLY A 56 -18.48 -23.78 24.29
N LEU A 57 -19.17 -22.99 25.11
CA LEU A 57 -19.73 -21.70 24.69
C LEU A 57 -18.65 -20.61 24.58
N GLU A 58 -17.69 -20.61 25.50
CA GLU A 58 -16.55 -19.68 25.46
C GLU A 58 -15.63 -19.92 24.25
N ASP A 59 -15.43 -21.19 23.86
CA ASP A 59 -14.63 -21.54 22.68
C ASP A 59 -15.33 -21.16 21.35
N GLU A 60 -16.65 -21.37 21.24
CA GLU A 60 -17.43 -20.96 20.08
C GLU A 60 -17.41 -19.44 19.87
N ASP A 61 -17.62 -18.67 20.93
CA ASP A 61 -17.65 -17.21 20.86
C ASP A 61 -16.25 -16.63 20.59
N GLY A 62 -15.19 -17.21 21.18
CA GLY A 62 -13.79 -16.88 20.86
C GLY A 62 -13.46 -17.10 19.38
N ARG A 63 -13.92 -18.22 18.80
CA ARG A 63 -13.72 -18.52 17.37
C ARG A 63 -14.44 -17.52 16.47
N ARG A 64 -15.67 -17.14 16.79
CA ARG A 64 -16.45 -16.13 16.04
C ARG A 64 -15.77 -14.75 16.09
N LEU A 65 -15.32 -14.33 17.27
CA LEU A 65 -14.60 -13.07 17.46
C LEU A 65 -13.29 -13.03 16.65
N ARG A 66 -12.54 -14.14 16.63
CA ARG A 66 -11.31 -14.28 15.83
C ARG A 66 -11.59 -14.19 14.32
N VAL A 67 -12.64 -14.84 13.83
CA VAL A 67 -13.03 -14.78 12.42
C VAL A 67 -13.46 -13.36 12.04
N LEU A 68 -14.29 -12.72 12.87
CA LEU A 68 -14.71 -11.34 12.68
C LEU A 68 -13.51 -10.40 12.64
N ALA A 69 -12.58 -10.53 13.59
CA ALA A 69 -11.34 -9.78 13.62
C ALA A 69 -10.51 -9.96 12.34
N SER A 70 -10.41 -11.19 11.83
CA SER A 70 -9.70 -11.46 10.56
C SER A 70 -10.33 -10.71 9.38
N VAL A 71 -11.66 -10.67 9.31
CA VAL A 71 -12.39 -9.99 8.25
C VAL A 71 -12.17 -8.48 8.34
N LEU A 72 -12.26 -7.89 9.54
CA LEU A 72 -12.02 -6.47 9.73
C LEU A 72 -10.60 -6.05 9.31
N ILE A 73 -9.59 -6.82 9.71
CA ILE A 73 -8.20 -6.54 9.33
C ILE A 73 -8.01 -6.62 7.82
N ILE A 74 -8.56 -7.65 7.17
CA ILE A 74 -8.45 -7.82 5.71
C ILE A 74 -9.16 -6.70 4.96
N VAL A 75 -10.39 -6.36 5.35
CA VAL A 75 -11.16 -5.30 4.69
C VAL A 75 -10.50 -3.94 4.88
N GLY A 76 -10.04 -3.62 6.09
CA GLY A 76 -9.30 -2.38 6.35
C GLY A 76 -8.01 -2.28 5.54
N SER A 77 -7.30 -3.40 5.38
CA SER A 77 -6.08 -3.49 4.57
C SER A 77 -6.35 -3.40 3.06
N ALA A 78 -7.45 -3.97 2.58
CA ALA A 78 -7.86 -3.89 1.18
C ALA A 78 -8.26 -2.46 0.79
N LEU A 79 -8.99 -1.76 1.66
CA LEU A 79 -9.23 -0.31 1.52
C LEU A 79 -7.90 0.46 1.47
N GLY A 80 -6.96 0.07 2.33
CA GLY A 80 -5.55 0.45 2.32
C GLY A 80 -4.92 0.50 0.93
N ILE A 81 -4.86 -0.68 0.31
CA ILE A 81 -4.30 -0.90 -1.02
C ILE A 81 -5.05 -0.10 -2.08
N LEU A 82 -6.39 -0.08 -2.03
CA LEU A 82 -7.20 0.66 -2.99
C LEU A 82 -6.89 2.16 -2.96
N SER A 83 -6.76 2.75 -1.76
CA SER A 83 -6.37 4.16 -1.63
C SER A 83 -4.93 4.41 -2.11
N GLY A 84 -4.00 3.49 -1.83
CA GLY A 84 -2.63 3.59 -2.34
C GLY A 84 -2.57 3.55 -3.86
N LEU A 85 -3.42 2.74 -4.50
CA LEU A 85 -3.53 2.69 -5.96
C LEU A 85 -4.12 3.98 -6.54
N LEU A 86 -5.09 4.59 -5.86
CA LEU A 86 -5.65 5.89 -6.28
C LEU A 86 -4.60 7.01 -6.22
N LEU A 87 -3.69 6.99 -5.25
CA LEU A 87 -2.59 7.96 -5.18
C LEU A 87 -1.61 7.84 -6.36
N LEU A 88 -1.47 6.64 -6.93
CA LEU A 88 -0.58 6.37 -8.06
C LEU A 88 -1.17 6.73 -9.44
N GLN A 89 -2.43 7.15 -9.51
CA GLN A 89 -3.06 7.52 -10.80
C GLN A 89 -2.66 8.93 -11.29
N GLY A 90 -1.88 9.69 -10.51
CA GLY A 90 -1.45 11.07 -10.83
C GLY A 90 -0.17 11.20 -11.69
N ASN A 91 0.06 10.28 -12.63
CA ASN A 91 1.22 10.24 -13.54
C ASN A 91 2.65 10.10 -12.91
N PRO A 92 2.92 9.03 -12.12
CA PRO A 92 4.22 8.82 -11.46
C PRO A 92 5.26 8.06 -12.31
N VAL A 93 4.84 7.43 -13.41
CA VAL A 93 5.69 6.52 -14.20
C VAL A 93 6.66 7.28 -15.10
N ASP A 94 6.25 8.40 -15.68
CA ASP A 94 7.13 9.22 -16.54
C ASP A 94 8.28 9.86 -15.73
N LEU A 95 8.03 10.25 -14.48
CA LEU A 95 9.06 10.87 -13.62
C LEU A 95 10.07 9.84 -13.09
N LEU A 96 9.59 8.64 -12.70
CA LEU A 96 10.47 7.54 -12.32
C LEU A 96 11.30 7.04 -13.50
N ALA A 97 10.73 7.00 -14.71
CA ALA A 97 11.46 6.64 -15.90
C ALA A 97 12.54 7.68 -16.24
N ALA A 98 12.25 8.98 -16.10
CA ALA A 98 13.21 10.06 -16.35
C ALA A 98 14.38 10.09 -15.35
N GLU A 99 14.19 9.59 -14.13
CA GLU A 99 15.26 9.51 -13.11
C GLU A 99 16.03 8.18 -13.19
N LEU A 100 15.43 7.11 -13.71
CA LEU A 100 16.08 5.79 -13.89
C LEU A 100 16.78 5.64 -15.24
N LEU A 101 16.37 6.41 -16.24
CA LEU A 101 17.00 6.54 -17.54
C LEU A 101 17.56 7.96 -17.61
N GLU A 102 18.89 8.13 -17.52
CA GLU A 102 19.61 9.40 -17.72
C GLU A 102 19.47 9.92 -19.17
N THR A 103 18.24 10.01 -19.69
CA THR A 103 17.93 10.70 -20.92
C THR A 103 17.60 12.12 -20.54
N THR A 104 18.40 13.10 -20.99
CA THR A 104 18.14 14.53 -20.80
C THR A 104 16.68 14.80 -21.16
N PRO A 105 15.79 15.06 -20.18
CA PRO A 105 14.37 15.06 -20.47
C PRO A 105 14.07 16.26 -21.35
N THR A 106 13.49 16.00 -22.53
CA THR A 106 12.93 17.03 -23.41
C THR A 106 11.45 17.16 -23.11
N VAL A 107 10.96 18.40 -23.07
CA VAL A 107 9.58 18.72 -22.72
C VAL A 107 9.02 19.72 -23.73
N ASP A 108 7.72 19.64 -23.99
CA ASP A 108 7.01 20.67 -24.75
C ASP A 108 6.63 21.82 -23.81
N LEU A 109 7.22 23.00 -24.02
CA LEU A 109 6.95 24.20 -23.22
C LEU A 109 5.79 24.97 -23.86
N ARG A 110 4.68 25.06 -23.14
CA ARG A 110 3.49 25.83 -23.56
C ARG A 110 3.22 26.95 -22.57
N MET A 111 3.19 28.18 -23.04
CA MET A 111 3.01 29.37 -22.22
C MET A 111 2.10 30.39 -22.91
N GLN A 112 1.55 31.30 -22.12
CA GLN A 112 0.70 32.40 -22.61
C GLN A 112 1.40 33.73 -22.32
N ALA A 113 1.37 34.65 -23.28
CA ALA A 113 1.81 36.02 -23.12
C ALA A 113 0.60 36.93 -22.82
N LEU A 114 0.72 37.72 -21.76
CA LEU A 114 -0.31 38.62 -21.25
C LEU A 114 0.26 40.03 -21.07
N GLU A 115 -0.58 41.05 -21.23
CA GLU A 115 -0.22 42.42 -20.85
C GLU A 115 -0.32 42.60 -19.32
N ALA A 116 0.69 43.24 -18.73
CA ALA A 116 0.82 43.35 -17.27
C ALA A 116 -0.30 44.16 -16.59
N GLU A 117 -0.87 45.17 -17.27
CA GLU A 117 -1.89 46.04 -16.68
C GLU A 117 -3.32 45.55 -16.94
N SER A 118 -3.63 45.15 -18.16
CA SER A 118 -4.98 44.73 -18.56
C SER A 118 -5.25 43.24 -18.35
N GLY A 119 -4.19 42.41 -18.32
CA GLY A 119 -4.30 40.96 -18.34
C GLY A 119 -4.79 40.39 -19.67
N GLU A 120 -4.83 41.20 -20.74
CA GLU A 120 -5.23 40.75 -22.07
C GLU A 120 -4.13 39.93 -22.74
N ALA A 121 -4.54 38.99 -23.59
CA ALA A 121 -3.62 38.15 -24.33
C ALA A 121 -2.97 38.91 -25.50
N LEU A 122 -1.66 38.77 -25.65
CA LEU A 122 -0.90 39.53 -26.65
C LEU A 122 -0.55 38.68 -27.87
N GLU A 123 -0.96 39.14 -29.05
CA GLU A 123 -0.68 38.52 -30.35
C GLU A 123 0.55 39.13 -31.03
N GLY A 124 1.27 38.33 -31.80
CA GLY A 124 2.34 38.81 -32.68
C GLY A 124 3.67 39.12 -31.97
N LEU A 125 3.83 38.74 -30.71
CA LEU A 125 5.10 38.88 -29.99
C LEU A 125 6.11 37.86 -30.50
N THR A 126 7.35 38.28 -30.69
CA THR A 126 8.47 37.38 -31.01
C THR A 126 9.04 36.83 -29.72
N ILE A 127 9.01 35.50 -29.61
CA ILE A 127 9.50 34.77 -28.45
C ILE A 127 10.71 33.94 -28.88
N GLU A 128 11.84 34.16 -28.22
CA GLU A 128 13.10 33.46 -28.48
C GLU A 128 13.50 32.62 -27.27
N TRP A 129 13.97 31.41 -27.53
CA TRP A 129 14.58 30.52 -26.54
C TRP A 129 16.08 30.52 -26.76
N LEU A 130 16.85 31.02 -25.80
CA LEU A 130 18.28 31.26 -25.92
C LEU A 130 19.08 30.45 -24.90
N ASP A 131 20.32 30.16 -25.26
CA ASP A 131 21.33 29.70 -24.32
C ASP A 131 21.62 30.78 -23.27
N LEU A 132 21.77 30.38 -22.01
CA LEU A 132 21.94 31.31 -20.89
C LEU A 132 23.33 31.96 -20.87
N GLU A 133 24.37 31.27 -21.33
CA GLU A 133 25.75 31.78 -21.34
C GLU A 133 26.08 32.52 -22.63
N THR A 134 25.67 31.97 -23.77
CA THR A 134 26.06 32.50 -25.08
C THR A 134 25.02 33.44 -25.69
N GLU A 135 23.82 33.52 -25.11
CA GLU A 135 22.65 34.23 -25.68
C GLU A 135 22.39 33.86 -27.15
N THR A 136 22.75 32.64 -27.55
CA THR A 136 22.48 32.17 -28.90
C THR A 136 21.03 31.70 -28.99
N VAL A 137 20.30 32.20 -29.98
CA VAL A 137 18.93 31.78 -30.26
C VAL A 137 18.93 30.31 -30.71
N LEU A 138 18.26 29.46 -29.93
CA LEU A 138 18.10 28.03 -30.20
C LEU A 138 16.82 27.77 -30.97
N GLN A 139 15.73 28.43 -30.56
CA GLN A 139 14.42 28.36 -31.19
C GLN A 139 13.72 29.72 -31.12
N THR A 140 12.83 29.98 -32.09
CA THR A 140 12.01 31.19 -32.14
C THR A 140 10.59 30.82 -32.49
N THR A 141 9.63 31.47 -31.85
CA THR A 141 8.20 31.32 -32.11
C THR A 141 7.49 32.68 -32.01
N THR A 142 6.21 32.71 -32.36
CA THR A 142 5.39 33.92 -32.32
C THR A 142 4.08 33.63 -31.59
N THR A 143 3.59 34.57 -30.80
CA THR A 143 2.31 34.41 -30.11
C THR A 143 1.12 34.53 -31.06
N GLY A 144 0.15 33.62 -30.93
CA GLY A 144 -1.09 33.69 -31.70
C GLY A 144 -2.13 34.65 -31.09
N THR A 145 -3.32 34.74 -31.68
CA THR A 145 -4.45 35.60 -31.24
C THR A 145 -4.90 35.35 -29.79
N SER A 146 -4.60 34.18 -29.24
CA SER A 146 -4.92 33.82 -27.85
C SER A 146 -3.77 34.08 -26.88
N GLY A 147 -2.67 34.67 -27.34
CA GLY A 147 -1.42 34.89 -26.59
C GLY A 147 -0.61 33.63 -26.34
N TRP A 148 -1.10 32.45 -26.76
CA TRP A 148 -0.39 31.19 -26.57
C TRP A 148 0.77 31.03 -27.55
N PHE A 149 1.86 30.47 -27.06
CA PHE A 149 2.99 29.99 -27.84
C PHE A 149 3.49 28.64 -27.31
N MET A 150 4.24 27.93 -28.15
CA MET A 150 4.75 26.60 -27.83
C MET A 150 6.16 26.42 -28.40
N PHE A 151 7.02 25.79 -27.62
CA PHE A 151 8.28 25.21 -28.05
C PHE A 151 8.22 23.71 -27.86
N GLU A 152 8.57 22.95 -28.89
CA GLU A 152 8.55 21.48 -28.86
C GLU A 152 9.93 20.93 -28.52
N GLY A 153 9.97 19.93 -27.65
CA GLY A 153 11.17 19.17 -27.33
C GLY A 153 12.34 19.99 -26.76
N VAL A 154 12.05 21.00 -25.92
CA VAL A 154 13.09 21.80 -25.27
C VAL A 154 13.74 21.03 -24.12
N VAL A 155 15.05 21.18 -23.96
CA VAL A 155 15.80 20.56 -22.86
C VAL A 155 15.45 21.21 -21.52
N THR A 156 15.41 20.40 -20.46
CA THR A 156 15.14 20.79 -19.06
C THR A 156 16.36 21.40 -18.37
N GLU A 157 17.08 22.28 -19.06
CA GLU A 157 18.22 23.03 -18.52
C GLU A 157 17.83 24.52 -18.33
N PRO A 158 18.52 25.27 -17.44
CA PRO A 158 18.34 26.71 -17.33
C PRO A 158 18.65 27.42 -18.65
N ARG A 159 17.69 28.20 -19.14
CA ARG A 159 17.75 28.91 -20.42
C ARG A 159 17.13 30.30 -20.28
N LEU A 160 17.35 31.14 -21.28
CA LEU A 160 16.80 32.47 -21.34
C LEU A 160 15.64 32.51 -22.33
N LEU A 161 14.47 32.94 -21.89
CA LEU A 161 13.31 33.23 -22.74
C LEU A 161 13.25 34.75 -22.97
N ARG A 162 13.38 35.19 -24.22
CA ARG A 162 13.25 36.62 -24.57
C ARG A 162 11.94 36.85 -25.30
N ALA A 163 11.10 37.71 -24.74
CA ALA A 163 9.84 38.12 -25.36
C ALA A 163 9.94 39.58 -25.80
N SER A 164 9.65 39.85 -27.08
CA SER A 164 9.76 41.17 -27.68
C SER A 164 8.55 41.49 -28.57
N GLY A 165 8.15 42.75 -28.60
CA GLY A 165 7.05 43.23 -29.44
C GLY A 165 6.94 44.73 -29.45
N ASP A 166 6.30 45.27 -30.48
CA ASP A 166 6.16 46.72 -30.66
C ASP A 166 5.28 47.33 -29.56
N GLY A 167 5.77 48.41 -28.94
CA GLY A 167 5.06 49.11 -27.87
C GLY A 167 5.20 48.49 -26.47
N TYR A 168 5.98 47.42 -26.33
CA TYR A 168 6.26 46.76 -25.06
C TYR A 168 7.76 46.75 -24.73
N VAL A 169 8.05 46.74 -23.43
CA VAL A 169 9.41 46.49 -22.93
C VAL A 169 9.79 45.03 -23.24
N THR A 170 11.00 44.81 -23.74
CA THR A 170 11.51 43.45 -24.00
C THR A 170 11.74 42.75 -22.67
N SER A 171 11.03 41.65 -22.43
CA SER A 171 11.15 40.86 -21.20
C SER A 171 12.13 39.70 -21.41
N GLU A 172 13.18 39.65 -20.61
CA GLU A 172 14.12 38.52 -20.58
C GLU A 172 13.91 37.70 -19.30
N ILE A 173 13.57 36.42 -19.46
CA ILE A 173 13.16 35.55 -18.37
C ILE A 173 14.07 34.33 -18.31
N GLU A 174 14.85 34.21 -17.24
CA GLU A 174 15.62 33.02 -16.95
C GLU A 174 14.71 31.94 -16.37
N MET A 175 14.69 30.74 -16.95
CA MET A 175 13.81 29.65 -16.50
C MET A 175 14.32 28.26 -16.90
N VAL A 176 13.78 27.24 -16.23
CA VAL A 176 13.91 25.82 -16.62
C VAL A 176 12.59 25.37 -17.23
N ALA A 177 12.64 24.71 -18.40
CA ALA A 177 11.44 24.20 -19.04
C ALA A 177 10.79 23.08 -18.22
N GLN A 178 9.46 23.12 -18.05
CA GLN A 178 8.69 22.12 -17.31
C GLN A 178 7.36 21.81 -18.02
N ALA A 179 6.89 20.57 -17.92
CA ALA A 179 5.78 20.06 -18.74
C ALA A 179 4.40 20.56 -18.30
N ALA A 180 4.30 21.04 -17.05
CA ALA A 180 3.06 21.52 -16.48
C ALA A 180 3.29 22.80 -15.67
N GLY A 181 2.38 23.76 -15.81
CA GLY A 181 2.25 24.88 -14.87
C GLY A 181 3.23 26.04 -15.05
N SER A 182 3.86 26.21 -16.21
CA SER A 182 4.72 27.37 -16.47
C SER A 182 3.93 28.68 -16.34
N PRO A 183 4.42 29.67 -15.56
CA PRO A 183 3.72 30.93 -15.36
C PRO A 183 3.60 31.71 -16.68
N PRO A 184 2.57 32.54 -16.87
CA PRO A 184 2.46 33.34 -18.08
C PRO A 184 3.60 34.35 -18.19
N VAL A 185 3.96 34.69 -19.41
CA VAL A 185 4.88 35.79 -19.71
C VAL A 185 4.09 37.09 -19.64
N THR A 186 4.50 38.02 -18.77
CA THR A 186 3.86 39.33 -18.65
C THR A 186 4.69 40.39 -19.36
N MET A 187 4.05 41.17 -20.23
CA MET A 187 4.67 42.29 -20.97
C MET A 187 4.21 43.62 -20.39
N THR A 188 5.16 44.49 -20.08
CA THR A 188 4.89 45.85 -19.60
C THR A 188 4.87 46.82 -20.78
N PRO A 189 3.80 47.63 -20.95
CA PRO A 189 3.78 48.68 -21.98
C PRO A 189 4.94 49.67 -21.80
N GLY A 190 5.65 50.00 -22.89
CA GLY A 190 6.77 50.94 -22.83
C GLY A 190 7.89 50.65 -23.81
N SER A 191 9.06 51.23 -23.55
CA SER A 191 10.27 51.05 -24.36
C SER A 191 11.46 50.71 -23.48
N GLY A 192 12.23 49.70 -23.85
CA GLY A 192 13.44 49.28 -23.16
C GLY A 192 13.57 47.77 -23.10
N THR A 193 14.52 47.30 -22.28
CA THR A 193 14.71 45.88 -21.97
C THR A 193 14.68 45.73 -20.46
N GLU A 194 13.82 44.85 -19.97
CA GLU A 194 13.72 44.47 -18.57
C GLU A 194 14.10 43.00 -18.43
N ARG A 195 15.14 42.74 -17.64
CA ARG A 195 15.52 41.38 -17.30
C ARG A 195 14.84 40.98 -16.01
N ILE A 196 13.87 40.10 -16.13
CA ILE A 196 13.12 39.53 -15.02
C ILE A 196 13.73 38.16 -14.75
N VAL A 197 14.49 38.04 -13.67
CA VAL A 197 14.88 36.71 -13.20
C VAL A 197 13.64 36.10 -12.54
N LEU A 198 12.90 35.26 -13.28
CA LEU A 198 12.00 34.32 -12.62
C LEU A 198 12.89 33.28 -11.94
N VAL A 199 13.26 33.58 -10.70
CA VAL A 199 13.77 32.55 -9.80
C VAL A 199 12.62 31.57 -9.60
N VAL A 200 12.57 30.54 -10.45
CA VAL A 200 11.76 29.35 -10.22
C VAL A 200 12.38 28.63 -9.03
N GLY A 201 12.02 29.09 -7.83
CA GLY A 201 12.47 28.55 -6.54
C GLY A 201 13.96 28.75 -6.28
N ASP A 202 14.30 29.24 -5.08
CA ASP A 202 15.59 28.84 -4.51
C ASP A 202 15.67 27.30 -4.54
N ALA A 203 16.87 26.73 -4.66
CA ALA A 203 17.08 25.28 -4.64
C ALA A 203 16.57 24.56 -3.36
N ASP A 204 16.04 25.31 -2.39
CA ASP A 204 15.40 24.86 -1.15
C ASP A 204 13.86 24.92 -1.19
N ASP A 205 13.23 25.38 -2.27
CA ASP A 205 11.77 25.46 -2.39
C ASP A 205 11.17 24.17 -2.96
N TRP A 206 10.03 23.74 -2.42
CA TRP A 206 9.42 22.46 -2.72
C TRP A 206 8.90 22.44 -4.16
N THR A 207 9.56 21.70 -5.06
CA THR A 207 9.14 21.65 -6.46
C THR A 207 7.91 20.76 -6.66
N LEU A 208 7.16 20.97 -7.75
CA LEU A 208 6.05 20.08 -8.11
C LEU A 208 6.52 18.64 -8.34
N ASP A 209 7.77 18.46 -8.74
CA ASP A 209 8.43 17.16 -8.86
C ASP A 209 8.60 16.50 -7.48
N ASP A 210 9.10 17.22 -6.47
CA ASP A 210 9.24 16.72 -5.09
C ASP A 210 7.90 16.31 -4.47
N ALA A 211 6.83 17.07 -4.75
CA ALA A 211 5.48 16.75 -4.29
C ALA A 211 4.98 15.42 -4.88
N THR A 212 5.26 15.21 -6.16
CA THR A 212 4.80 14.06 -6.92
C THR A 212 5.60 12.81 -6.55
N LYS A 213 6.92 12.94 -6.36
CA LYS A 213 7.80 11.90 -5.81
C LYS A 213 7.34 11.48 -4.42
N LEU A 214 7.05 12.44 -3.54
CA LEU A 214 6.58 12.14 -2.19
C LEU A 214 5.22 11.42 -2.21
N SER A 215 4.28 11.88 -3.04
CA SER A 215 2.98 11.22 -3.20
C SER A 215 3.11 9.77 -3.67
N THR A 216 4.01 9.53 -4.63
CA THR A 216 4.31 8.19 -5.16
C THR A 216 4.91 7.30 -4.08
N ALA A 217 5.90 7.79 -3.34
CA ALA A 217 6.52 7.07 -2.24
C ALA A 217 5.50 6.70 -1.15
N ILE A 218 4.60 7.62 -0.79
CA ILE A 218 3.51 7.39 0.15
C ILE A 218 2.52 6.35 -0.40
N GLY A 219 2.19 6.41 -1.69
CA GLY A 219 1.33 5.43 -2.37
C GLY A 219 1.89 4.01 -2.29
N ILE A 220 3.16 3.83 -2.64
CA ILE A 220 3.87 2.54 -2.56
C ILE A 220 3.91 2.03 -1.11
N ALA A 221 4.32 2.87 -0.16
CA ALA A 221 4.37 2.50 1.26
C ALA A 221 2.98 2.09 1.79
N THR A 222 1.92 2.76 1.34
CA THR A 222 0.53 2.45 1.68
C THR A 222 0.09 1.09 1.15
N ILE A 223 0.48 0.73 -0.08
CA ILE A 223 0.20 -0.58 -0.68
C ILE A 223 0.96 -1.68 0.07
N LEU A 224 2.24 -1.48 0.37
CA LEU A 224 3.06 -2.46 1.07
C LEU A 224 2.53 -2.75 2.48
N THR A 225 2.24 -1.70 3.24
CA THR A 225 1.65 -1.82 4.59
C THR A 225 0.28 -2.48 4.53
N GLY A 226 -0.55 -2.17 3.53
CA GLY A 226 -1.82 -2.86 3.28
C GLY A 226 -1.62 -4.36 2.99
N GLY A 227 -0.62 -4.71 2.20
CA GLY A 227 -0.23 -6.10 1.98
C GLY A 227 0.15 -6.84 3.26
N VAL A 228 0.93 -6.20 4.14
CA VAL A 228 1.28 -6.75 5.46
C VAL A 228 0.02 -6.94 6.34
N GLY A 229 -0.93 -6.02 6.28
CA GLY A 229 -2.20 -6.15 6.98
C GLY A 229 -3.04 -7.34 6.48
N ILE A 230 -3.06 -7.63 5.17
CA ILE A 230 -3.71 -8.84 4.63
C ILE A 230 -3.02 -10.10 5.17
N LEU A 231 -1.68 -10.14 5.20
CA LEU A 231 -0.93 -11.26 5.77
C LEU A 231 -1.27 -11.47 7.25
N ALA A 232 -1.42 -10.38 8.02
CA ALA A 232 -1.87 -10.42 9.41
C ALA A 232 -3.25 -11.07 9.52
N GLY A 233 -4.22 -10.65 8.70
CA GLY A 233 -5.57 -11.23 8.68
C GLY A 233 -5.59 -12.72 8.33
N LEU A 234 -4.71 -13.17 7.43
CA LEU A 234 -4.53 -14.61 7.14
C LEU A 234 -3.84 -15.35 8.29
N GLU A 235 -2.94 -14.71 9.04
CA GLU A 235 -2.31 -15.28 10.22
C GLU A 235 -3.29 -15.40 11.41
N VAL A 236 -4.22 -14.46 11.54
CA VAL A 236 -5.36 -14.58 12.49
C VAL A 236 -6.16 -15.87 12.24
N ARG A 237 -6.47 -16.19 10.98
CA ARG A 237 -7.20 -17.43 10.65
C ARG A 237 -6.44 -18.69 11.02
N ARG A 238 -5.10 -18.63 10.97
CA ARG A 238 -4.21 -19.75 11.34
C ARG A 238 -4.01 -19.87 12.85
N ALA A 239 -4.22 -18.78 13.61
CA ALA A 239 -4.16 -18.70 15.06
C ALA A 239 -2.90 -19.33 15.70
N LYS A 240 -1.75 -19.18 15.03
CA LYS A 240 -0.48 -19.78 15.48
C LYS A 240 0.25 -18.92 16.50
N LYS A 241 0.38 -17.62 16.23
CA LYS A 241 1.19 -16.68 17.03
C LYS A 241 0.47 -15.35 17.24
N TYR A 242 -0.06 -15.09 18.43
CA TYR A 242 -0.79 -13.88 18.78
C TYR A 242 0.08 -12.63 18.65
N ARG A 243 1.26 -12.61 19.29
CA ARG A 243 2.13 -11.41 19.32
C ARG A 243 2.58 -11.01 17.92
N ARG A 244 2.99 -11.99 17.11
CA ARG A 244 3.39 -11.75 15.72
C ARG A 244 2.24 -11.19 14.89
N THR A 245 1.05 -11.76 15.06
CA THR A 245 -0.16 -11.32 14.36
C THR A 245 -0.53 -9.87 14.73
N GLN A 246 -0.39 -9.50 16.01
CA GLN A 246 -0.59 -8.12 16.49
C GLN A 246 0.42 -7.15 15.87
N TYR A 247 1.71 -7.50 15.80
CA TYR A 247 2.72 -6.64 15.15
C TYR A 247 2.46 -6.47 13.65
N LEU A 248 2.10 -7.54 12.94
CA LEU A 248 1.77 -7.47 11.52
C LEU A 248 0.51 -6.62 11.27
N ALA A 249 -0.52 -6.77 12.11
CA ALA A 249 -1.71 -5.93 12.02
C ALA A 249 -1.39 -4.45 12.33
N GLY A 250 -0.48 -4.21 13.28
CA GLY A 250 0.03 -2.87 13.60
C GLY A 250 0.81 -2.23 12.45
N ILE A 251 1.58 -3.00 11.68
CA ILE A 251 2.20 -2.49 10.43
C ILE A 251 1.11 -2.17 9.39
N GLY A 252 0.05 -2.99 9.33
CA GLY A 252 -1.11 -2.75 8.49
C GLY A 252 -1.83 -1.42 8.77
N LEU A 253 -1.75 -0.90 10.00
CA LEU A 253 -2.37 0.37 10.39
C LEU A 253 -1.83 1.59 9.62
N PHE A 254 -0.59 1.49 9.12
CA PHE A 254 0.02 2.55 8.32
C PHE A 254 -0.53 2.61 6.89
N SER A 255 -1.36 1.63 6.49
CA SER A 255 -2.05 1.65 5.21
C SER A 255 -3.20 2.67 5.26
N ARG A 256 -2.98 3.84 4.66
CA ARG A 256 -3.91 4.99 4.62
C ARG A 256 -5.13 4.77 3.71
N GLY A 257 -5.89 3.70 3.94
CA GLY A 257 -6.94 3.22 3.05
C GLY A 257 -8.19 4.06 2.83
N LEU A 258 -8.27 5.25 3.45
CA LEU A 258 -9.31 6.30 3.40
C LEU A 258 -9.26 7.06 4.74
N ILE A 259 -8.09 7.63 5.04
CA ILE A 259 -7.66 8.51 6.17
C ILE A 259 -8.00 8.06 7.61
N LEU A 260 -9.21 7.55 7.87
CA LEU A 260 -9.70 7.08 9.16
C LEU A 260 -10.25 5.64 9.11
N PHE A 261 -10.98 5.26 8.06
CA PHE A 261 -11.80 4.02 8.07
C PHE A 261 -10.97 2.73 8.00
N GLY A 262 -9.94 2.69 7.15
CA GLY A 262 -9.05 1.53 7.03
C GLY A 262 -8.34 1.21 8.36
N PRO A 263 -7.57 2.17 8.92
CA PRO A 263 -6.92 2.01 10.22
C PRO A 263 -7.91 1.74 11.36
N ALA A 264 -9.10 2.35 11.37
CA ALA A 264 -10.13 2.08 12.38
C ALA A 264 -10.64 0.64 12.33
N LEU A 265 -10.87 0.08 11.13
CA LEU A 265 -11.23 -1.33 10.98
C LEU A 265 -10.12 -2.26 11.50
N ILE A 266 -8.86 -1.96 11.17
CA ILE A 266 -7.71 -2.75 11.63
C ILE A 266 -7.59 -2.68 13.16
N LEU A 267 -7.70 -1.49 13.76
CA LEU A 267 -7.70 -1.31 15.21
C LEU A 267 -8.83 -2.09 15.88
N LEU A 268 -10.05 -1.99 15.36
CA LEU A 268 -11.19 -2.72 15.89
C LEU A 268 -10.96 -4.23 15.80
N GLY A 269 -10.39 -4.72 14.69
CA GLY A 269 -9.95 -6.10 14.57
C GLY A 269 -8.90 -6.49 15.62
N MET A 270 -7.89 -5.65 15.86
CA MET A 270 -6.86 -5.87 16.88
C MET A 270 -7.43 -5.90 18.31
N VAL A 271 -8.42 -5.05 18.60
CA VAL A 271 -9.14 -5.05 19.88
C VAL A 271 -9.90 -6.36 20.06
N LEU A 272 -10.65 -6.81 19.04
CA LEU A 272 -11.34 -8.10 19.06
C LEU A 272 -10.37 -9.29 19.25
N LEU A 273 -9.18 -9.24 18.64
CA LEU A 273 -8.15 -10.26 18.88
C LEU A 273 -7.67 -10.30 20.32
N THR A 274 -7.68 -9.19 21.04
CA THR A 274 -7.30 -9.15 22.46
C THR A 274 -8.32 -9.89 23.33
N LEU A 275 -9.60 -9.85 22.92
CA LEU A 275 -10.67 -10.64 23.56
C LEU A 275 -10.58 -12.12 23.18
N ALA A 276 -10.20 -12.43 21.96
CA ALA A 276 -10.04 -13.80 21.46
C ALA A 276 -8.61 -14.36 21.58
N LYS A 277 -7.76 -13.79 22.45
CA LYS A 277 -6.34 -14.18 22.55
C LYS A 277 -6.13 -15.64 22.97
N GLY A 278 -7.05 -16.21 23.74
CA GLY A 278 -7.05 -17.62 24.15
C GLY A 278 -7.13 -18.61 22.99
N GLN A 279 -7.58 -18.16 21.82
CA GLN A 279 -7.68 -18.98 20.60
C GLN A 279 -6.34 -19.20 19.89
N PHE A 280 -5.24 -18.62 20.38
CA PHE A 280 -3.92 -18.72 19.78
C PHE A 280 -3.06 -19.78 20.47
N ARG A 281 -2.40 -20.62 19.66
CA ARG A 281 -1.53 -21.71 20.15
C ARG A 281 -0.33 -21.28 20.98
N ASP A 282 0.08 -20.02 20.92
CA ASP A 282 1.19 -19.47 21.70
C ASP A 282 0.75 -18.76 22.98
N TRP A 283 -0.57 -18.69 23.25
CA TRP A 283 -1.13 -18.02 24.41
C TRP A 283 -1.28 -18.96 25.61
N GLU A 284 -1.71 -20.19 25.38
CA GLU A 284 -1.47 -21.27 26.34
C GLU A 284 0.03 -21.55 26.32
N GLY A 285 0.67 -21.22 27.43
CA GLY A 285 2.08 -21.50 27.61
C GLY A 285 2.33 -22.98 27.33
N ASP A 286 3.37 -23.23 26.55
CA ASP A 286 4.43 -24.18 26.83
C ASP A 286 4.42 -24.76 28.27
N GLU A 287 3.43 -25.58 28.62
CA GLU A 287 3.64 -26.71 29.51
C GLU A 287 4.55 -27.66 28.73
N ARG A 288 5.84 -27.32 28.78
CA ARG A 288 6.90 -28.29 28.57
C ARG A 288 6.59 -29.42 29.52
N VAL A 289 6.08 -30.52 28.98
CA VAL A 289 6.54 -31.82 29.47
C VAL A 289 8.06 -31.77 29.27
N PRO A 290 8.89 -31.75 30.33
CA PRO A 290 10.30 -31.94 30.13
C PRO A 290 10.47 -33.32 29.49
N ASP A 291 11.08 -33.34 28.31
CA ASP A 291 11.44 -34.55 27.61
C ASP A 291 12.40 -35.35 28.50
N PHE A 292 11.84 -36.30 29.22
CA PHE A 292 12.55 -37.33 29.96
C PHE A 292 12.07 -38.69 29.44
N SER A 293 12.45 -39.04 28.22
CA SER A 293 12.84 -40.40 27.82
C SER A 293 13.35 -40.44 26.38
#